data_AF-L0FCT3-F1
#
_entry.id   AF-L0FCT3-F1
#
_cell.length_a   1.000
_cell.length_b   1.000
_cell.length_c   1.000
_cell.angle_alpha   90.00
_cell.angle_beta   90.00
_cell.angle_gamma   90.00
#
_symmetry.space_group_name_H-M   'P 1'
#
loop_
_entity.id
_entity.type
_entity.pdbx_description
1 polymer ?
#
loop_
_entity_poly.entity_id
_entity_poly.type
_entity_poly.pdbx_seq_one_letter_code
_entity_poly.pdbx_strand_id
1 'polypeptide(L)'
;MRKEWFRILVLVVIIVILFPWTVLRWHQQGDLDNEEFTVRVLMPDGEVANQSLEEYLIGVVAAEMPAEFEEEALKAQAVAARTYAAKRITQQTSNGETYDVDTTVNTQAWISESQMKEKWKWLSFWRYHGKIKGAVTSTKNQVLVANGQYIDAFFHSSSGRKPTERAEDVWSSSRPYLQNIPAGEQNPNRFVKSYSFTPSSLSQKLGVTGKAKAFADADFVILSETGAGRAKVVRVLGKNYTGAQLRPLLGLASTDIEIQLTSQELKITTYGNGHAVGMSQYGANDLAKAGKSYEEILQHFYPGTKSLYLKKGSPTP
;
A
#
# COMPACT_ATOMS: atom_id res chain seq x y z
N MET A 1 20.01 27.58 -60.06
CA MET A 1 18.64 28.07 -59.80
C MET A 1 17.63 26.98 -59.43
N ARG A 2 17.21 26.01 -60.27
CA ARG A 2 16.14 25.04 -59.90
C ARG A 2 16.36 24.22 -58.61
N LYS A 3 17.60 23.84 -58.28
CA LYS A 3 17.92 23.05 -57.07
C LYS A 3 17.84 23.85 -55.75
N GLU A 4 18.08 25.16 -55.81
CA GLU A 4 18.03 26.03 -54.62
C GLU A 4 16.59 26.37 -54.26
N TRP A 5 15.75 26.64 -55.26
CA TRP A 5 14.31 26.83 -55.08
C TRP A 5 13.61 25.60 -54.50
N PHE A 6 14.04 24.39 -54.89
CA PHE A 6 13.51 23.15 -54.31
C PHE A 6 13.87 23.01 -52.82
N ARG A 7 15.10 23.36 -52.42
CA ARG A 7 15.53 23.33 -51.01
C ARG A 7 14.76 24.35 -50.16
N ILE A 8 14.52 25.54 -50.71
CA ILE A 8 13.73 26.58 -50.04
C ILE A 8 12.27 26.11 -49.86
N LEU A 9 11.68 25.50 -50.89
CA LEU A 9 10.31 24.98 -50.82
C LEU A 9 10.17 23.89 -49.74
N VAL A 10 11.12 22.96 -49.66
CA VAL A 10 11.13 21.89 -48.63
C VAL A 10 11.28 22.48 -47.22
N LEU A 11 12.16 23.47 -47.04
CA LEU A 11 12.32 24.18 -45.76
C LEU A 11 11.03 24.89 -45.34
N VAL A 12 10.34 25.54 -46.28
CA VAL A 12 9.05 26.21 -46.02
C VAL A 12 7.98 25.20 -45.62
N VAL A 13 7.90 24.04 -46.28
CA VAL A 13 6.96 22.97 -45.90
C VAL A 13 7.26 22.43 -44.49
N ILE A 14 8.54 22.26 -44.14
CA ILE A 14 8.92 21.82 -42.79
C ILE A 14 8.52 22.86 -41.74
N ILE A 15 8.80 24.14 -41.98
CA ILE A 15 8.58 25.22 -40.99
C ILE A 15 7.11 25.62 -40.88
N VAL A 16 6.34 25.57 -41.97
CA VAL A 16 4.94 26.04 -42.01
C VAL A 16 3.96 24.90 -41.78
N ILE A 17 4.30 23.66 -42.14
CA ILE A 17 3.38 22.52 -42.05
C ILE A 17 3.84 21.55 -40.98
N LEU A 18 5.06 21.01 -41.07
CA LEU A 18 5.50 19.96 -40.14
C LEU A 18 5.74 20.51 -38.73
N PHE A 19 6.36 21.67 -38.58
CA PHE A 19 6.65 22.26 -37.27
C PHE A 19 5.37 22.67 -36.51
N PRO A 20 4.40 23.41 -37.10
CA PRO A 20 3.14 23.71 -36.43
C PRO A 20 2.30 22.47 -36.19
N TRP A 21 2.32 21.47 -37.09
CA TRP A 21 1.64 20.20 -36.86
C TRP A 21 2.27 19.41 -35.71
N THR A 22 3.59 19.38 -35.58
CA THR A 22 4.27 18.78 -34.43
C THR A 22 3.98 19.52 -33.13
N VAL A 23 3.97 20.86 -33.14
CA VAL A 23 3.63 21.68 -31.96
C VAL A 23 2.17 21.51 -31.56
N LEU A 24 1.22 21.52 -32.51
CA LEU A 24 -0.19 21.24 -32.24
C LEU A 24 -0.38 19.84 -31.67
N ARG A 25 0.31 18.84 -32.22
CA ARG A 25 0.22 17.45 -31.77
C ARG A 25 0.84 17.27 -30.38
N TRP A 26 1.92 17.99 -30.07
CA TRP A 26 2.51 18.05 -28.73
C TRP A 26 1.56 18.73 -27.73
N HIS A 27 0.88 19.81 -28.16
CA HIS A 27 -0.10 20.51 -27.33
C HIS A 27 -1.36 19.68 -27.08
N GLN A 28 -1.85 18.93 -28.10
CA GLN A 28 -2.97 18.00 -27.94
C GLN A 28 -2.62 16.79 -27.09
N GLN A 29 -1.40 16.26 -27.19
CA GLN A 29 -0.90 15.21 -26.30
C GLN A 29 -0.81 15.74 -24.86
N GLY A 30 -0.30 16.97 -24.67
CA GLY A 30 -0.21 17.63 -23.37
C GLY A 30 -1.57 17.95 -22.72
N ASP A 31 -2.61 18.25 -23.52
CA ASP A 31 -3.97 18.47 -23.02
C ASP A 31 -4.67 17.17 -22.59
N LEU A 32 -4.39 16.04 -23.25
CA LEU A 32 -4.88 14.72 -22.81
C LEU A 32 -4.18 14.24 -21.53
N ASP A 33 -2.93 14.65 -21.31
CA ASP A 33 -2.14 14.34 -20.10
C ASP A 33 -2.43 15.30 -18.92
N ASN A 34 -3.16 16.41 -19.16
CA ASN A 34 -3.49 17.44 -18.16
C ASN A 34 -4.85 17.24 -17.47
N GLU A 35 -5.56 16.14 -17.74
CA GLU A 35 -6.81 15.86 -17.04
C GLU A 35 -6.55 15.38 -15.61
N GLU A 36 -6.82 16.26 -14.64
CA GLU A 36 -6.59 16.01 -13.21
C GLU A 36 -7.76 15.24 -12.59
N PHE A 37 -7.52 14.00 -12.17
CA PHE A 37 -8.46 13.21 -11.38
C PHE A 37 -8.59 13.80 -10.00
N THR A 38 -9.79 13.82 -9.43
CA THR A 38 -10.04 14.34 -8.08
C THR A 38 -10.52 13.24 -7.15
N VAL A 39 -10.32 13.45 -5.86
CA VAL A 39 -10.76 12.57 -4.78
C VAL A 39 -11.41 13.40 -3.68
N ARG A 40 -12.55 12.91 -3.17
CA ARG A 40 -13.25 13.50 -2.01
C ARG A 40 -12.73 12.85 -0.74
N VAL A 41 -12.09 13.64 0.11
CA VAL A 41 -11.43 13.18 1.33
C VAL A 41 -12.15 13.70 2.55
N LEU A 42 -12.56 12.79 3.45
CA LEU A 42 -13.08 13.17 4.76
C LEU A 42 -11.92 13.59 5.67
N MET A 43 -11.91 14.87 6.04
CA MET A 43 -10.87 15.51 6.83
C MET A 43 -11.11 15.33 8.34
N PRO A 44 -10.07 15.52 9.19
CA PRO A 44 -10.20 15.32 10.65
C PRO A 44 -11.19 16.28 11.35
N ASP A 45 -11.48 17.42 10.75
CA ASP A 45 -12.48 18.39 11.22
C ASP A 45 -13.93 18.00 10.84
N GLY A 46 -14.10 16.91 10.09
CA GLY A 46 -15.39 16.40 9.62
C GLY A 46 -15.82 16.95 8.26
N GLU A 47 -15.06 17.87 7.67
CA GLU A 47 -15.35 18.43 6.35
C GLU A 47 -14.88 17.51 5.22
N VAL A 48 -15.51 17.59 4.05
CA VAL A 48 -15.09 16.84 2.86
C VAL A 48 -14.32 17.77 1.93
N ALA A 49 -13.03 17.53 1.79
CA ALA A 49 -12.17 18.25 0.85
C ALA A 49 -12.13 17.55 -0.50
N ASN A 50 -12.34 18.30 -1.58
CA ASN A 50 -12.11 17.81 -2.94
C ASN A 50 -10.72 18.27 -3.42
N GLN A 51 -9.84 17.32 -3.74
CA GLN A 51 -8.47 17.63 -4.14
C GLN A 51 -7.99 16.75 -5.29
N SER A 52 -6.90 17.16 -5.93
CA SER A 52 -6.20 16.34 -6.92
C SER A 52 -5.82 14.98 -6.34
N LEU A 53 -6.07 13.92 -7.10
CA LEU A 53 -5.68 12.56 -6.73
C LEU A 53 -4.15 12.48 -6.55
N GLU A 54 -3.39 13.16 -7.39
CA GLU A 54 -1.93 13.16 -7.30
C GLU A 54 -1.45 13.88 -6.03
N GLU A 55 -2.07 15.00 -5.66
CA GLU A 55 -1.75 15.71 -4.41
C GLU A 55 -2.13 14.86 -3.17
N TYR A 56 -3.31 14.22 -3.20
CA TYR A 56 -3.71 13.27 -2.15
C TYR A 56 -2.67 12.16 -1.97
N LEU A 57 -2.17 11.59 -3.07
CA LEU A 57 -1.22 10.48 -3.04
C LEU A 57 0.15 10.87 -2.48
N ILE A 58 0.58 12.13 -2.60
CA ILE A 58 1.80 12.61 -1.92
C ILE A 58 1.63 12.44 -0.40
N GLY A 59 0.46 12.81 0.13
CA GLY A 59 0.11 12.62 1.54
C GLY A 59 0.04 11.16 1.96
N VAL A 60 -0.50 10.29 1.11
CA VAL A 60 -0.54 8.84 1.38
C VAL A 60 0.86 8.24 1.42
N VAL A 61 1.68 8.46 0.39
CA VAL A 61 3.03 7.89 0.32
C VAL A 61 3.90 8.41 1.49
N ALA A 62 3.76 9.68 1.87
CA ALA A 62 4.48 10.27 3.00
C ALA A 62 4.07 9.70 4.37
N ALA A 63 2.82 9.24 4.50
CA ALA A 63 2.30 8.58 5.70
C ALA A 63 2.71 7.11 5.76
N GLU A 64 2.64 6.40 4.64
CA GLU A 64 2.78 4.95 4.55
C GLU A 64 4.25 4.48 4.47
N MET A 65 5.12 5.22 3.79
CA MET A 65 6.51 4.82 3.56
C MET A 65 7.53 5.81 4.13
N PRO A 66 8.66 5.32 4.67
CA PRO A 66 9.79 6.20 4.97
C PRO A 66 10.30 6.87 3.69
N ALA A 67 10.44 8.20 3.71
CA ALA A 67 10.86 8.97 2.54
C ALA A 67 12.30 8.66 2.08
N GLU A 68 13.09 8.03 2.95
CA GLU A 68 14.43 7.54 2.66
C GLU A 68 14.45 6.34 1.72
N PHE A 69 13.34 5.60 1.58
CA PHE A 69 13.28 4.41 0.73
C PHE A 69 13.59 4.73 -0.73
N GLU A 70 14.08 3.73 -1.46
CA GLU A 70 14.46 3.88 -2.86
C GLU A 70 13.31 4.41 -3.72
N GLU A 71 13.65 5.18 -4.75
CA GLU A 71 12.66 5.84 -5.61
C GLU A 71 11.71 4.83 -6.26
N GLU A 72 12.23 3.69 -6.73
CA GLU A 72 11.42 2.63 -7.33
C GLU A 72 10.44 1.99 -6.33
N ALA A 73 10.79 1.92 -5.05
CA ALA A 73 9.88 1.47 -4.01
C ALA A 73 8.76 2.49 -3.74
N LEU A 74 9.08 3.79 -3.73
CA LEU A 74 8.11 4.87 -3.59
C LEU A 74 7.15 4.94 -4.80
N LYS A 75 7.66 4.71 -6.02
CA LYS A 75 6.85 4.59 -7.25
C LYS A 75 5.87 3.43 -7.17
N ALA A 76 6.34 2.25 -6.74
CA ALA A 76 5.48 1.08 -6.56
C ALA A 76 4.34 1.37 -5.56
N GLN A 77 4.66 2.03 -4.45
CA GLN A 77 3.64 2.45 -3.48
C GLN A 77 2.67 3.49 -4.04
N ALA A 78 3.14 4.45 -4.84
CA ALA A 78 2.27 5.43 -5.48
C ALA A 78 1.24 4.74 -6.39
N VAL A 79 1.66 3.78 -7.21
CA VAL A 79 0.75 3.00 -8.08
C VAL A 79 -0.23 2.15 -7.26
N ALA A 80 0.24 1.47 -6.22
CA ALA A 80 -0.63 0.67 -5.35
C ALA A 80 -1.67 1.55 -4.64
N ALA A 81 -1.24 2.69 -4.07
CA ALA A 81 -2.12 3.65 -3.42
C ALA A 81 -3.13 4.28 -4.38
N ARG A 82 -2.69 4.65 -5.60
CA ARG A 82 -3.57 5.18 -6.65
C ARG A 82 -4.62 4.16 -7.07
N THR A 83 -4.24 2.90 -7.21
CA THR A 83 -5.16 1.81 -7.54
C THR A 83 -6.25 1.64 -6.47
N TYR A 84 -5.87 1.71 -5.20
CA TYR A 84 -6.81 1.67 -4.08
C TYR A 84 -7.78 2.86 -4.12
N ALA A 85 -7.25 4.07 -4.24
CA ALA A 85 -8.04 5.29 -4.29
C ALA A 85 -9.00 5.30 -5.49
N ALA A 86 -8.52 4.93 -6.69
CA ALA A 86 -9.36 4.83 -7.90
C ALA A 86 -10.50 3.84 -7.72
N LYS A 87 -10.23 2.66 -7.14
CA LYS A 87 -11.26 1.67 -6.82
C LYS A 87 -12.31 2.22 -5.86
N ARG A 88 -11.87 2.91 -4.80
CA ARG A 88 -12.75 3.53 -3.81
C ARG A 88 -13.62 4.61 -4.44
N ILE A 89 -13.06 5.50 -5.25
CA ILE A 89 -13.82 6.53 -5.97
C ILE A 89 -14.94 5.88 -6.79
N THR A 90 -14.64 4.88 -7.63
CA THR A 90 -15.65 4.17 -8.43
C THR A 90 -16.76 3.57 -7.56
N GLN A 91 -16.41 2.92 -6.45
CA GLN A 91 -17.38 2.28 -5.55
C GLN A 91 -18.25 3.30 -4.81
N GLN A 92 -17.65 4.33 -4.23
CA GLN A 92 -18.34 5.32 -3.41
C GLN A 92 -19.24 6.22 -4.25
N THR A 93 -18.80 6.62 -5.45
CA THR A 93 -19.66 7.30 -6.43
C THR A 93 -20.87 6.44 -6.81
N SER A 94 -20.67 5.14 -7.06
CA SER A 94 -21.77 4.23 -7.41
C SER A 94 -22.78 4.05 -6.26
N ASN A 95 -22.30 4.10 -5.01
CA ASN A 95 -23.13 3.95 -3.81
C ASN A 95 -23.78 5.27 -3.34
N GLY A 96 -23.47 6.41 -3.98
CA GLY A 96 -23.99 7.72 -3.58
C GLY A 96 -23.38 8.28 -2.29
N GLU A 97 -22.19 7.81 -1.92
CA GLU A 97 -21.50 8.20 -0.68
C GLU A 97 -20.90 9.60 -0.80
N THR A 98 -20.78 10.32 0.31
CA THR A 98 -20.37 11.74 0.33
C THR A 98 -18.87 11.95 0.17
N TYR A 99 -18.05 10.94 0.50
CA TYR A 99 -16.59 10.94 0.36
C TYR A 99 -16.08 9.62 -0.20
N ASP A 100 -14.86 9.62 -0.75
CA ASP A 100 -14.25 8.45 -1.37
C ASP A 100 -13.30 7.72 -0.39
N VAL A 101 -12.52 8.51 0.34
CA VAL A 101 -11.49 8.06 1.30
C VAL A 101 -11.48 8.94 2.55
N ASP A 102 -10.90 8.44 3.64
CA ASP A 102 -10.66 9.20 4.86
C ASP A 102 -9.15 9.37 5.11
N THR A 103 -8.78 10.03 6.21
CA THR A 103 -7.38 10.28 6.60
C THR A 103 -6.84 9.24 7.60
N THR A 104 -7.56 8.13 7.79
CA THR A 104 -7.28 7.11 8.80
C THR A 104 -6.88 5.78 8.18
N VAL A 105 -6.41 4.86 9.02
CA VAL A 105 -6.09 3.48 8.60
C VAL A 105 -7.31 2.66 8.17
N ASN A 106 -8.54 3.19 8.31
CA ASN A 106 -9.73 2.56 7.74
C ASN A 106 -9.71 2.57 6.21
N THR A 107 -9.07 3.58 5.62
CA THR A 107 -8.85 3.66 4.18
C THR A 107 -7.37 3.61 3.85
N GLN A 108 -6.66 4.73 3.93
CA GLN A 108 -5.21 4.82 3.78
C GLN A 108 -4.69 5.85 4.77
N ALA A 109 -3.52 5.59 5.36
CA ALA A 109 -2.88 6.62 6.17
C ALA A 109 -2.57 7.82 5.27
N TRP A 110 -2.84 9.02 5.77
CA TRP A 110 -2.59 10.26 5.06
C TRP A 110 -2.08 11.32 6.04
N ILE A 111 -1.09 12.11 5.61
CA ILE A 111 -0.61 13.26 6.36
C ILE A 111 -0.59 14.50 5.47
N SER A 112 -0.94 15.65 6.03
CA SER A 112 -0.93 16.94 5.34
C SER A 112 0.50 17.46 5.13
N GLU A 113 0.67 18.44 4.25
CA GLU A 113 1.95 19.14 4.08
C GLU A 113 2.45 19.78 5.39
N SER A 114 1.55 20.31 6.22
CA SER A 114 1.92 20.86 7.53
C SER A 114 2.48 19.79 8.46
N GLN A 115 1.87 18.61 8.49
CA GLN A 115 2.37 17.46 9.24
C GLN A 115 3.68 16.93 8.67
N MET A 116 3.88 16.96 7.35
CA MET A 116 5.18 16.62 6.74
C MET A 116 6.29 17.60 7.16
N LYS A 117 6.01 18.91 7.19
CA LYS A 117 6.96 19.94 7.64
C LYS A 117 7.35 19.72 9.10
N GLU A 118 6.40 19.36 9.96
CA GLU A 118 6.66 19.02 11.35
C GLU A 118 7.50 17.74 11.46
N LYS A 119 7.11 16.68 10.73
CA LYS A 119 7.77 15.36 10.74
C LYS A 119 9.23 15.42 10.28
N TRP A 120 9.52 16.17 9.22
CA TRP A 120 10.84 16.16 8.57
C TRP A 120 11.72 17.36 8.90
N LYS A 121 11.17 18.43 9.49
CA LYS A 121 11.83 19.73 9.64
C LYS A 121 12.19 20.34 8.28
N TRP A 122 12.52 21.64 8.28
CA TRP A 122 12.56 22.43 7.04
C TRP A 122 13.51 21.90 5.94
N LEU A 123 14.76 21.52 6.26
CA LEU A 123 15.73 21.06 5.25
C LEU A 123 15.34 19.71 4.63
N SER A 124 15.02 18.72 5.47
CA SER A 124 14.67 17.40 4.97
C SER A 124 13.28 17.40 4.33
N PHE A 125 12.39 18.31 4.72
CA PHE A 125 11.09 18.47 4.09
C PHE A 125 11.22 18.69 2.58
N TRP A 126 11.99 19.67 2.12
CA TRP A 126 12.13 19.95 0.69
C TRP A 126 12.66 18.75 -0.10
N ARG A 127 13.65 18.03 0.46
CA ARG A 127 14.23 16.84 -0.15
C ARG A 127 13.25 15.67 -0.22
N TYR A 128 12.60 15.34 0.90
CA TYR A 128 11.69 14.21 1.00
C TYR A 128 10.37 14.44 0.28
N HIS A 129 9.80 15.63 0.42
CA HIS A 129 8.62 16.05 -0.31
C HIS A 129 8.90 16.02 -1.82
N GLY A 130 10.03 16.58 -2.27
CA GLY A 130 10.42 16.55 -3.69
C GLY A 130 10.58 15.13 -4.24
N LYS A 131 11.21 14.23 -3.47
CA LYS A 131 11.39 12.82 -3.87
C LYS A 131 10.06 12.07 -3.97
N ILE A 132 9.18 12.21 -2.98
CA ILE A 132 7.85 11.57 -2.99
C ILE A 132 7.00 12.15 -4.12
N LYS A 133 6.97 13.47 -4.27
CA LYS A 133 6.27 14.14 -5.37
C LYS A 133 6.77 13.61 -6.73
N GLY A 134 8.08 13.48 -6.92
CA GLY A 134 8.65 12.90 -8.13
C GLY A 134 8.22 11.46 -8.39
N ALA A 135 8.16 10.61 -7.36
CA ALA A 135 7.68 9.23 -7.49
C ALA A 135 6.19 9.16 -7.85
N VAL A 136 5.37 10.02 -7.25
CA VAL A 136 3.93 10.12 -7.55
C VAL A 136 3.71 10.60 -8.98
N THR A 137 4.35 11.71 -9.39
CA THR A 137 4.16 12.30 -10.72
C THR A 137 4.75 11.46 -11.84
N SER A 138 5.86 10.77 -11.62
CA SER A 138 6.43 9.86 -12.64
C SER A 138 5.59 8.61 -12.89
N THR A 139 4.68 8.28 -11.98
CA THR A 139 3.69 7.19 -12.12
C THR A 139 2.27 7.72 -12.30
N LYS A 140 2.11 8.99 -12.72
CA LYS A 140 0.83 9.68 -12.85
C LYS A 140 -0.17 8.82 -13.62
N ASN A 141 -1.40 8.76 -13.11
CA ASN A 141 -2.52 8.00 -13.67
C ASN A 141 -2.32 6.48 -13.74
N GLN A 142 -1.17 5.93 -13.36
CA GLN A 142 -0.91 4.49 -13.47
C GLN A 142 -1.58 3.70 -12.34
N VAL A 143 -2.27 2.63 -12.72
CA VAL A 143 -3.06 1.77 -11.84
C VAL A 143 -2.95 0.30 -12.24
N LEU A 144 -3.22 -0.60 -11.30
CA LEU A 144 -3.20 -2.04 -11.51
C LEU A 144 -4.60 -2.63 -11.65
N VAL A 145 -4.77 -3.51 -12.62
CA VAL A 145 -6.05 -4.16 -12.91
C VAL A 145 -5.91 -5.67 -13.08
N ALA A 146 -6.97 -6.38 -12.73
CA ALA A 146 -7.16 -7.79 -13.04
C ALA A 146 -8.62 -8.02 -13.45
N ASN A 147 -8.85 -8.83 -14.49
CA ASN A 147 -10.19 -9.14 -14.99
C ASN A 147 -11.06 -7.89 -15.29
N GLY A 148 -10.45 -6.83 -15.82
CA GLY A 148 -11.16 -5.58 -16.15
C GLY A 148 -11.56 -4.73 -14.94
N GLN A 149 -11.04 -5.01 -13.75
CA GLN A 149 -11.34 -4.27 -12.53
C GLN A 149 -10.05 -3.83 -11.82
N TYR A 150 -10.10 -2.71 -11.11
CA TYR A 150 -9.02 -2.33 -10.20
C TYR A 150 -8.81 -3.43 -9.16
N ILE A 151 -7.55 -3.79 -8.94
CA ILE A 151 -7.20 -4.79 -7.93
C ILE A 151 -7.39 -4.24 -6.52
N ASP A 152 -7.49 -5.14 -5.54
CA ASP A 152 -7.21 -4.79 -4.15
C ASP A 152 -5.68 -4.75 -3.95
N ALA A 153 -5.08 -3.58 -4.17
CA ALA A 153 -3.63 -3.35 -4.06
C ALA A 153 -3.18 -3.22 -2.59
N PHE A 154 -3.42 -4.26 -1.78
CA PHE A 154 -3.04 -4.27 -0.37
C PHE A 154 -1.54 -4.28 -0.18
N PHE A 155 -1.06 -3.55 0.82
CA PHE A 155 0.35 -3.49 1.18
C PHE A 155 0.51 -3.45 2.70
N HIS A 156 1.68 -3.82 3.20
CA HIS A 156 1.99 -3.82 4.62
C HIS A 156 3.47 -3.48 4.84
N SER A 157 3.82 -3.17 6.10
CA SER A 157 5.18 -2.73 6.42
C SER A 157 6.24 -3.80 6.16
N SER A 158 6.14 -4.95 6.83
CA SER A 158 7.14 -6.03 6.70
C SER A 158 6.48 -7.41 6.87
N SER A 159 6.83 -8.34 6.00
CA SER A 159 6.48 -9.76 6.10
C SER A 159 7.36 -10.51 7.12
N GLY A 160 8.48 -9.92 7.54
CA GLY A 160 9.48 -10.54 8.40
C GLY A 160 10.18 -11.70 7.71
N ARG A 161 10.28 -12.84 8.41
CA ARG A 161 11.00 -14.03 7.93
C ARG A 161 10.18 -14.95 7.01
N LYS A 162 8.91 -14.61 6.72
CA LYS A 162 7.98 -15.47 5.96
C LYS A 162 7.60 -14.82 4.61
N PRO A 163 7.19 -15.62 3.61
CA PRO A 163 6.53 -15.13 2.38
C PRO A 163 5.33 -14.23 2.66
N THR A 164 4.82 -13.50 1.67
CA THR A 164 3.52 -12.82 1.78
C THR A 164 2.38 -13.82 2.02
N GLU A 165 1.19 -13.33 2.38
CA GLU A 165 0.02 -14.12 2.70
C GLU A 165 -1.03 -14.08 1.58
N ARG A 166 -1.78 -15.17 1.43
CA ARG A 166 -2.98 -15.22 0.59
C ARG A 166 -4.10 -14.40 1.21
N ALA A 167 -4.88 -13.72 0.38
CA ALA A 167 -5.98 -12.88 0.87
C ALA A 167 -7.07 -13.68 1.59
N GLU A 168 -7.38 -14.89 1.12
CA GLU A 168 -8.38 -15.78 1.71
C GLU A 168 -7.98 -16.32 3.09
N ASP A 169 -6.68 -16.40 3.38
CA ASP A 169 -6.18 -16.82 4.70
C ASP A 169 -6.32 -15.70 5.76
N VAL A 170 -6.56 -14.46 5.32
CA VAL A 170 -6.76 -13.30 6.21
C VAL A 170 -8.21 -12.79 6.20
N TRP A 171 -8.87 -12.72 5.03
CA TRP A 171 -10.19 -12.10 4.84
C TRP A 171 -11.19 -12.98 4.08
N SER A 172 -10.97 -14.30 4.00
CA SER A 172 -11.86 -15.31 3.38
C SER A 172 -12.13 -15.19 1.86
N SER A 173 -11.92 -14.02 1.24
CA SER A 173 -12.13 -13.80 -0.20
C SER A 173 -10.83 -13.97 -0.98
N SER A 174 -10.80 -14.98 -1.86
CA SER A 174 -9.63 -15.28 -2.70
C SER A 174 -9.44 -14.23 -3.79
N ARG A 175 -8.17 -13.91 -4.06
CA ARG A 175 -7.74 -12.98 -5.10
C ARG A 175 -6.55 -13.59 -5.84
N PRO A 176 -6.66 -13.87 -7.15
CA PRO A 176 -5.59 -14.56 -7.90
C PRO A 176 -4.22 -13.87 -7.85
N TYR A 177 -4.21 -12.54 -7.68
CA TYR A 177 -3.02 -11.71 -7.61
C TYR A 177 -2.49 -11.47 -6.17
N LEU A 178 -3.09 -12.05 -5.13
CA LEU A 178 -2.61 -11.95 -3.74
C LEU A 178 -2.28 -13.34 -3.20
N GLN A 179 -1.04 -13.77 -3.45
CA GLN A 179 -0.57 -15.13 -3.22
C GLN A 179 0.60 -15.16 -2.24
N ASN A 180 0.95 -16.36 -1.77
CA ASN A 180 2.18 -16.58 -1.01
C ASN A 180 3.39 -16.50 -1.94
N ILE A 181 4.13 -15.40 -1.89
CA ILE A 181 5.34 -15.19 -2.69
C ILE A 181 6.50 -14.73 -1.79
N PRO A 182 7.77 -14.91 -2.22
CA PRO A 182 8.91 -14.37 -1.48
C PRO A 182 8.73 -12.88 -1.19
N ALA A 183 8.93 -12.45 0.06
CA ALA A 183 8.67 -11.07 0.44
C ALA A 183 9.73 -10.06 -0.04
N GLY A 184 10.85 -10.51 -0.61
CA GLY A 184 11.96 -9.66 -1.07
C GLY A 184 12.84 -9.08 0.05
N GLU A 185 12.42 -9.18 1.32
CA GLU A 185 13.16 -8.65 2.47
C GLU A 185 14.45 -9.41 2.75
N GLN A 186 15.54 -8.66 2.95
CA GLN A 186 16.86 -9.22 3.25
C GLN A 186 17.11 -9.38 4.77
N ASN A 187 16.40 -8.60 5.59
CA ASN A 187 16.50 -8.69 7.05
C ASN A 187 15.22 -9.30 7.67
N PRO A 188 15.19 -10.62 7.93
CA PRO A 188 14.03 -11.29 8.50
C PRO A 188 13.70 -10.84 9.94
N ASN A 189 14.67 -10.24 10.64
CA ASN A 189 14.56 -9.79 12.03
C ASN A 189 14.37 -8.26 12.15
N ARG A 190 14.07 -7.57 11.05
CA ARG A 190 13.90 -6.11 11.03
C ARG A 190 12.82 -5.64 12.00
N PHE A 191 11.75 -6.42 12.13
CA PHE A 191 10.66 -6.18 13.07
C PHE A 191 10.45 -7.42 13.92
N VAL A 192 11.12 -7.46 15.06
CA VAL A 192 10.87 -8.44 16.13
C VAL A 192 10.36 -7.69 17.34
N LYS A 193 9.15 -8.01 17.80
CA LYS A 193 8.55 -7.42 19.00
C LYS A 193 8.15 -8.52 19.97
N SER A 194 8.37 -8.30 21.26
CA SER A 194 7.95 -9.22 22.31
C SER A 194 6.87 -8.57 23.18
N TYR A 195 5.90 -9.37 23.56
CA TYR A 195 4.74 -8.98 24.36
C TYR A 195 4.59 -9.98 25.50
N SER A 196 4.37 -9.49 26.72
CA SER A 196 4.18 -10.33 27.89
C SER A 196 2.79 -10.11 28.48
N PHE A 197 2.12 -11.21 28.83
CA PHE A 197 0.80 -11.20 29.44
C PHE A 197 0.79 -12.08 30.69
N THR A 198 0.15 -11.59 31.75
CA THR A 198 -0.24 -12.43 32.89
C THR A 198 -1.63 -13.02 32.63
N PRO A 199 -2.05 -14.05 33.36
CA PRO A 199 -3.41 -14.59 33.25
C PRO A 199 -4.49 -13.50 33.37
N SER A 200 -4.31 -12.56 34.29
CA SER A 200 -5.23 -11.45 34.49
C SER A 200 -5.22 -10.46 33.33
N SER A 201 -4.05 -10.06 32.82
CA SER A 201 -3.99 -9.06 31.74
C SER A 201 -4.47 -9.62 30.40
N LEU A 202 -4.22 -10.92 30.13
CA LEU A 202 -4.75 -11.60 28.96
C LEU A 202 -6.27 -11.70 29.02
N SER A 203 -6.82 -12.16 30.15
CA SER A 203 -8.27 -12.28 30.34
C SER A 203 -8.98 -10.93 30.20
N GLN A 204 -8.40 -9.86 30.75
CA GLN A 204 -8.91 -8.50 30.62
C GLN A 204 -8.92 -8.04 29.15
N LYS A 205 -7.82 -8.24 28.40
CA LYS A 205 -7.74 -7.87 26.98
C LYS A 205 -8.75 -8.62 26.11
N LEU A 206 -9.05 -9.87 26.45
CA LEU A 206 -9.98 -10.71 25.70
C LEU A 206 -11.43 -10.62 26.20
N GLY A 207 -11.72 -9.80 27.23
CA GLY A 207 -13.04 -9.68 27.84
C GLY A 207 -13.54 -10.99 28.45
N VAL A 208 -12.64 -11.88 28.88
CA VAL A 208 -12.98 -13.15 29.53
C VAL A 208 -13.16 -12.91 31.02
N THR A 209 -14.32 -13.30 31.56
CA THR A 209 -14.66 -13.15 32.97
C THR A 209 -14.12 -14.33 33.79
N GLY A 210 -13.31 -14.02 34.82
CA GLY A 210 -12.72 -15.01 35.72
C GLY A 210 -11.27 -14.67 36.07
N LYS A 211 -10.86 -14.90 37.31
CA LYS A 211 -9.45 -14.76 37.74
C LYS A 211 -8.74 -16.08 37.51
N ALA A 212 -8.25 -16.33 36.31
CA ALA A 212 -7.25 -17.39 36.13
C ALA A 212 -6.04 -17.02 37.00
N LYS A 213 -5.68 -17.89 37.96
CA LYS A 213 -4.53 -17.67 38.86
C LYS A 213 -3.22 -18.06 38.21
N ALA A 214 -3.27 -18.97 37.25
CA ALA A 214 -2.14 -19.47 36.48
C ALA A 214 -2.62 -19.90 35.09
N PHE A 215 -1.73 -19.90 34.12
CA PHE A 215 -1.96 -20.53 32.82
C PHE A 215 -1.76 -22.05 32.92
N ALA A 216 -2.54 -22.79 32.14
CA ALA A 216 -2.30 -24.17 31.75
C ALA A 216 -1.78 -24.22 30.31
N ASP A 217 -1.08 -25.29 29.92
CA ASP A 217 -0.52 -25.43 28.56
C ASP A 217 -1.59 -25.31 27.45
N ALA A 218 -2.84 -25.68 27.76
CA ALA A 218 -3.96 -25.59 26.83
C ALA A 218 -4.55 -24.18 26.67
N ASP A 219 -4.12 -23.20 27.49
CA ASP A 219 -4.67 -21.85 27.49
C ASP A 219 -4.22 -21.01 26.30
N PHE A 220 -3.13 -21.39 25.63
CA PHE A 220 -2.70 -20.76 24.40
C PHE A 220 -2.10 -21.79 23.43
N VAL A 221 -2.84 -22.14 22.39
CA VAL A 221 -2.44 -23.17 21.42
C VAL A 221 -2.69 -22.68 20.00
N ILE A 222 -1.67 -22.71 19.16
CA ILE A 222 -1.84 -22.52 17.71
C ILE A 222 -2.44 -23.82 17.16
N LEU A 223 -3.70 -23.78 16.73
CA LEU A 223 -4.42 -24.95 16.22
C LEU A 223 -4.12 -25.23 14.75
N SER A 224 -3.82 -24.20 13.97
CA SER A 224 -3.45 -24.32 12.57
C SER A 224 -2.68 -23.10 12.07
N GLU A 225 -1.94 -23.30 10.98
CA GLU A 225 -1.17 -22.28 10.29
C GLU A 225 -1.69 -22.05 8.86
N THR A 226 -1.36 -20.89 8.29
CA THR A 226 -1.59 -20.57 6.87
C THR A 226 -0.59 -21.28 5.96
N GLY A 227 -0.76 -21.18 4.64
CA GLY A 227 0.22 -21.69 3.69
C GLY A 227 1.61 -21.05 3.83
N ALA A 228 1.70 -19.81 4.31
CA ALA A 228 2.97 -19.16 4.64
C ALA A 228 3.49 -19.47 6.07
N GLY A 229 2.79 -20.31 6.83
CA GLY A 229 3.15 -20.71 8.19
C GLY A 229 2.78 -19.69 9.27
N ARG A 230 1.91 -18.71 9.02
CA ARG A 230 1.44 -17.78 10.06
C ARG A 230 0.32 -18.40 10.88
N ALA A 231 0.13 -17.99 12.13
CA ALA A 231 -0.96 -18.49 12.96
C ALA A 231 -2.32 -18.18 12.29
N LYS A 232 -3.06 -19.23 11.92
CA LYS A 232 -4.36 -19.12 11.26
C LYS A 232 -5.50 -19.20 12.26
N VAL A 233 -5.50 -20.24 13.10
CA VAL A 233 -6.45 -20.39 14.21
C VAL A 233 -5.67 -20.60 15.50
N VAL A 234 -6.01 -19.82 16.52
CA VAL A 234 -5.38 -19.89 17.85
C VAL A 234 -6.49 -20.09 18.88
N ARG A 235 -6.33 -21.09 19.73
CA ARG A 235 -7.15 -21.26 20.92
C ARG A 235 -6.53 -20.46 22.06
N VAL A 236 -7.29 -19.54 22.63
CA VAL A 236 -6.89 -18.73 23.77
C VAL A 236 -7.98 -18.79 24.84
N LEU A 237 -7.63 -19.26 26.04
CA LEU A 237 -8.53 -19.39 27.19
C LEU A 237 -9.85 -20.11 26.82
N GLY A 238 -9.74 -21.23 26.09
CA GLY A 238 -10.86 -22.06 25.66
C GLY A 238 -11.66 -21.55 24.46
N LYS A 239 -11.37 -20.35 23.92
CA LYS A 239 -12.04 -19.80 22.73
C LYS A 239 -11.11 -19.82 21.52
N ASN A 240 -11.66 -20.06 20.33
CA ASN A 240 -10.89 -20.00 19.09
C ASN A 240 -10.98 -18.60 18.48
N TYR A 241 -9.83 -18.08 18.04
CA TYR A 241 -9.68 -16.82 17.31
C TYR A 241 -8.96 -17.10 16.00
N THR A 242 -9.27 -16.36 14.95
CA THR A 242 -8.34 -16.28 13.81
C THR A 242 -7.12 -15.46 14.21
N GLY A 243 -5.95 -15.71 13.60
CA GLY A 243 -4.77 -14.87 13.83
C GLY A 243 -5.05 -13.39 13.53
N ALA A 244 -5.81 -13.12 12.47
CA ALA A 244 -6.24 -11.78 12.08
C ALA A 244 -7.10 -11.08 13.13
N GLN A 245 -7.97 -11.81 13.85
CA GLN A 245 -8.74 -11.27 14.97
C GLN A 245 -7.87 -11.07 16.22
N LEU A 246 -7.00 -12.03 16.51
CA LEU A 246 -6.19 -12.01 17.73
C LEU A 246 -5.14 -10.88 17.72
N ARG A 247 -4.57 -10.59 16.56
CA ARG A 247 -3.52 -9.55 16.39
C ARG A 247 -3.95 -8.19 16.97
N PRO A 248 -5.05 -7.55 16.52
CA PRO A 248 -5.48 -6.26 17.08
C PRO A 248 -5.96 -6.37 18.53
N LEU A 249 -6.62 -7.47 18.94
CA LEU A 249 -7.06 -7.67 20.33
C LEU A 249 -5.90 -7.63 21.32
N LEU A 250 -4.77 -8.24 20.95
CA LEU A 250 -3.59 -8.28 21.81
C LEU A 250 -2.58 -7.15 21.53
N GLY A 251 -2.74 -6.42 20.42
CA GLY A 251 -1.81 -5.36 20.00
C GLY A 251 -0.53 -5.89 19.35
N LEU A 252 -0.60 -7.08 18.75
CA LEU A 252 0.53 -7.74 18.09
C LEU A 252 0.88 -7.06 16.77
N ALA A 253 2.16 -7.07 16.40
CA ALA A 253 2.62 -6.49 15.13
C ALA A 253 2.22 -7.34 13.92
N SER A 254 2.21 -8.67 14.07
CA SER A 254 1.91 -9.61 12.99
C SER A 254 1.25 -10.90 13.54
N THR A 255 0.95 -11.82 12.63
CA THR A 255 0.47 -13.18 12.95
C THR A 255 1.55 -14.26 12.78
N ASP A 256 2.80 -13.89 12.46
CA ASP A 256 3.96 -14.79 12.64
C ASP A 256 4.41 -14.68 14.09
N ILE A 257 3.95 -15.63 14.91
CA ILE A 257 4.13 -15.61 16.35
C ILE A 257 4.90 -16.83 16.84
N GLU A 258 5.78 -16.60 17.80
CA GLU A 258 6.41 -17.62 18.63
C GLU A 258 5.92 -17.42 20.08
N ILE A 259 5.61 -18.52 20.76
CA ILE A 259 5.03 -18.48 22.11
C ILE A 259 5.95 -19.15 23.11
N GLN A 260 6.07 -18.54 24.29
CA GLN A 260 6.68 -19.14 25.48
C GLN A 260 5.66 -19.00 26.61
N LEU A 261 5.14 -20.12 27.07
CA LEU A 261 4.10 -20.17 28.09
C LEU A 261 4.66 -20.78 29.37
N THR A 262 4.40 -20.12 30.49
CA THR A 262 4.62 -20.62 31.84
C THR A 262 3.34 -20.45 32.65
N SER A 263 3.29 -20.98 33.87
CA SER A 263 2.12 -20.80 34.74
C SER A 263 1.81 -19.33 35.07
N GLN A 264 2.77 -18.41 34.98
CA GLN A 264 2.59 -17.01 35.37
C GLN A 264 2.64 -16.03 34.19
N GLU A 265 3.25 -16.41 33.08
CA GLU A 265 3.53 -15.53 31.96
C GLU A 265 3.31 -16.25 30.62
N LEU A 266 2.63 -15.57 29.71
CA LEU A 266 2.62 -15.83 28.28
C LEU A 266 3.47 -14.74 27.61
N LYS A 267 4.58 -15.15 27.01
CA LYS A 267 5.39 -14.29 26.15
C LYS A 267 5.12 -14.65 24.69
N ILE A 268 4.77 -13.65 23.90
CA ILE A 268 4.56 -13.75 22.46
C ILE A 268 5.63 -12.92 21.76
N THR A 269 6.42 -13.53 20.90
CA THR A 269 7.36 -12.83 20.02
C THR A 269 6.80 -12.84 18.60
N THR A 270 6.68 -11.67 17.98
CA THR A 270 6.13 -11.50 16.63
C THR A 270 7.22 -11.10 15.64
N TYR A 271 7.14 -11.60 14.42
CA TYR A 271 8.06 -11.27 13.32
C TYR A 271 7.31 -10.58 12.17
N GLY A 272 7.87 -9.48 11.66
CA GLY A 272 7.20 -8.63 10.68
C GLY A 272 6.19 -7.65 11.32
N ASN A 273 5.52 -6.87 10.47
CA ASN A 273 4.58 -5.84 10.88
C ASN A 273 3.49 -5.63 9.81
N GLY A 274 2.23 -5.89 10.17
CA GLY A 274 1.06 -5.76 9.31
C GLY A 274 0.38 -7.08 8.98
N HIS A 275 -0.52 -7.06 7.99
CA HIS A 275 -1.34 -8.23 7.62
C HIS A 275 -0.65 -9.22 6.66
N ALA A 276 0.54 -8.86 6.15
CA ALA A 276 1.37 -9.67 5.26
C ALA A 276 0.80 -9.95 3.85
N VAL A 277 -0.31 -9.34 3.46
CA VAL A 277 -0.97 -9.58 2.15
C VAL A 277 -0.56 -8.51 1.14
N GLY A 278 -0.17 -8.94 -0.06
CA GLY A 278 0.25 -8.06 -1.14
C GLY A 278 1.67 -7.52 -0.93
N MET A 279 1.89 -6.24 -1.19
CA MET A 279 3.25 -5.68 -1.24
C MET A 279 3.85 -5.44 0.15
N SER A 280 4.99 -6.08 0.45
CA SER A 280 5.83 -5.68 1.60
C SER A 280 6.59 -4.40 1.26
N GLN A 281 6.41 -3.33 2.03
CA GLN A 281 7.08 -2.05 1.80
C GLN A 281 8.61 -2.17 1.95
N TYR A 282 9.08 -2.86 2.99
CA TYR A 282 10.51 -3.13 3.15
C TYR A 282 11.03 -4.11 2.09
N GLY A 283 10.17 -5.04 1.65
CA GLY A 283 10.47 -5.93 0.53
C GLY A 283 10.68 -5.18 -0.78
N ALA A 284 9.77 -4.27 -1.11
CA ALA A 284 9.87 -3.37 -2.25
C ALA A 284 11.15 -2.53 -2.20
N ASN A 285 11.50 -2.00 -1.02
CA ASN A 285 12.74 -1.26 -0.83
C ASN A 285 14.00 -2.10 -1.04
N ASP A 286 14.02 -3.31 -0.49
CA ASP A 286 15.17 -4.20 -0.61
C ASP A 286 15.31 -4.72 -2.07
N LEU A 287 14.20 -4.94 -2.79
CA LEU A 287 14.21 -5.23 -4.24
C LEU A 287 14.69 -4.04 -5.07
N ALA A 288 14.25 -2.82 -4.75
CA ALA A 288 14.71 -1.60 -5.40
C ALA A 288 16.22 -1.39 -5.20
N LYS A 289 16.75 -1.64 -3.99
CA LYS A 289 18.20 -1.62 -3.71
C LYS A 289 18.96 -2.67 -4.52
N ALA A 290 18.32 -3.78 -4.85
CA ALA A 290 18.86 -4.81 -5.75
C ALA A 290 18.72 -4.44 -7.24
N GLY A 291 18.26 -3.22 -7.56
CA GLY A 291 18.16 -2.70 -8.92
C GLY A 291 16.86 -3.01 -9.65
N LYS A 292 15.83 -3.50 -8.95
CA LYS A 292 14.51 -3.74 -9.56
C LYS A 292 13.74 -2.46 -9.81
N SER A 293 13.12 -2.35 -10.98
CA SER A 293 12.20 -1.23 -11.28
C SER A 293 10.89 -1.37 -10.52
N TYR A 294 10.13 -0.27 -10.39
CA TYR A 294 8.83 -0.30 -9.74
C TYR A 294 7.84 -1.23 -10.43
N GLU A 295 7.89 -1.38 -11.76
CA GLU A 295 7.06 -2.34 -12.48
C GLU A 295 7.43 -3.78 -12.14
N GLU A 296 8.72 -4.11 -12.05
CA GLU A 296 9.17 -5.43 -11.61
C GLU A 296 8.72 -5.73 -10.18
N ILE A 297 8.80 -4.73 -9.29
CA ILE A 297 8.33 -4.84 -7.89
C ILE A 297 6.81 -5.09 -7.85
N LEU A 298 6.02 -4.30 -8.59
CA LEU A 298 4.57 -4.47 -8.65
C LEU A 298 4.18 -5.82 -9.24
N GLN A 299 4.83 -6.25 -10.32
CA GLN A 299 4.55 -7.55 -10.95
C GLN A 299 4.93 -8.72 -10.04
N HIS A 300 5.99 -8.56 -9.25
CA HIS A 300 6.38 -9.53 -8.22
C HIS A 300 5.27 -9.66 -7.18
N PHE A 301 4.82 -8.56 -6.58
CA PHE A 301 3.83 -8.57 -5.48
C PHE A 301 2.38 -8.80 -5.91
N TYR A 302 2.02 -8.45 -7.14
CA TYR A 302 0.69 -8.60 -7.71
C TYR A 302 0.75 -9.38 -9.04
N PRO A 303 1.12 -10.67 -9.01
CA PRO A 303 1.31 -11.46 -10.21
C PRO A 303 0.03 -11.57 -11.03
N GLY A 304 0.17 -11.52 -12.36
CA GLY A 304 -0.94 -11.64 -13.31
C GLY A 304 -1.79 -10.39 -13.47
N THR A 305 -1.42 -9.28 -12.81
CA THR A 305 -2.08 -7.98 -13.01
C THR A 305 -1.54 -7.28 -14.26
N LYS A 306 -2.27 -6.26 -14.72
CA LYS A 306 -1.85 -5.39 -15.81
C LYS A 306 -1.78 -3.96 -15.31
N SER A 307 -0.79 -3.22 -15.81
CA SER A 307 -0.73 -1.78 -15.63
C SER A 307 -1.56 -1.09 -16.71
N LEU A 308 -2.43 -0.17 -16.29
CA LEU A 308 -3.18 0.73 -17.17
C LEU A 308 -3.01 2.17 -16.68
N TYR A 309 -3.47 3.13 -17.49
CA TYR A 309 -3.52 4.54 -17.14
C TYR A 309 -4.98 4.99 -17.08
N LEU A 310 -5.36 5.68 -16.00
CA LEU A 310 -6.68 6.26 -15.83
C LEU A 310 -7.01 7.22 -16.99
N LYS A 311 -8.25 7.16 -17.47
CA LYS A 311 -8.81 8.06 -18.50
C LYS A 311 -10.16 8.61 -18.02
N LYS A 312 -10.36 9.93 -18.10
CA LYS A 312 -11.60 10.57 -17.64
C LYS A 312 -12.78 10.10 -18.50
N GLY A 313 -13.93 9.91 -17.87
CA GLY A 313 -15.16 9.43 -18.53
C GLY A 313 -15.34 7.91 -18.58
N SER A 314 -14.37 7.12 -18.10
CA SER A 314 -14.53 5.68 -17.90
C SER A 314 -14.62 5.38 -16.40
N PRO A 315 -15.79 4.94 -15.87
CA PRO A 315 -15.93 4.60 -14.46
C PRO A 315 -15.17 3.30 -14.10
N THR A 316 -14.79 2.53 -15.12
CA THR A 316 -13.92 1.35 -15.04
C THR A 316 -12.63 1.60 -15.80
N PRO A 317 -11.54 0.89 -15.44
CA PRO A 317 -10.29 0.97 -16.17
C PRO A 317 -10.41 0.54 -17.64
#